data_AF-E9H211-F1
#
_entry.id   AF-E9H211-F1
#
_cell.length_a   1.000
_cell.length_b   1.000
_cell.length_c   1.000
_cell.angle_alpha   90.00
_cell.angle_beta   90.00
_cell.angle_gamma   90.00
#
_symmetry.space_group_name_H-M   'P 1'
#
loop_
_entity.id
_entity.type
_entity.pdbx_description
1 polymer ?
#
loop_
_entity_poly.entity_id
_entity_poly.type
_entity_poly.pdbx_seq_one_letter_code
_entity_poly.pdbx_strand_id
1 'polypeptide(L)'
;ASMLLTLNQECSLVKQNYRCAGCSSPIGLIYGPARVCNFSGGLYCSDCHTDADEVIIPARVFLNGDYSKRKVCRAVRQFFQDIEVDPALDAIQFDRNIYSYQREFAALLDVRTQLQHLSAFLLTCRTPENAGEEFRKRTYGKEYLYIQQHVYSLVDLPLIQSGQLHQQLTKLFQYGKLHVSGCGLCSMKGFLCEACRSDAVIFPFDLDSTFRCPICGAVFHSECMDRFKPCPRCERWKSREKNQVEQTEQSDQEI
;
A
#
# COMPACT_ATOMS: atom_id res chain seq x y z
N ALA A 1 -11.49 -7.74 15.19
CA ALA A 1 -10.20 -7.21 14.72
C ALA A 1 -9.44 -8.34 14.06
N SER A 2 -8.91 -8.15 12.84
CA SER A 2 -8.11 -9.18 12.17
C SER A 2 -6.89 -9.53 13.04
N MET A 3 -6.68 -10.81 13.35
CA MET A 3 -5.56 -11.27 14.20
C MET A 3 -4.18 -10.81 13.68
N LEU A 4 -4.09 -10.46 12.39
CA LEU A 4 -2.88 -9.96 11.76
C LEU A 4 -2.48 -8.57 12.25
N LEU A 5 -3.43 -7.75 12.72
CA LEU A 5 -3.23 -6.32 13.04
C LEU A 5 -2.71 -6.05 14.46
N THR A 6 -2.75 -7.05 15.35
CA THR A 6 -2.50 -6.85 16.78
C THR A 6 -1.37 -7.72 17.31
N LEU A 7 -0.61 -7.19 18.28
CA LEU A 7 0.34 -7.98 19.05
C LEU A 7 -0.40 -8.71 20.17
N ASN A 8 -0.42 -10.04 20.11
CA ASN A 8 -1.03 -10.85 21.17
C ASN A 8 -0.05 -11.03 22.34
N GLN A 9 -0.59 -10.94 23.55
CA GLN A 9 0.15 -11.22 24.78
C GLN A 9 0.11 -12.70 25.11
N GLU A 10 1.18 -13.18 25.75
CA GLU A 10 1.24 -14.55 26.28
C GLU A 10 0.13 -14.79 27.30
N CYS A 11 -0.60 -15.90 27.14
CA CYS A 11 -1.56 -16.38 28.11
C CYS A 11 -0.88 -17.21 29.19
N SER A 12 -1.32 -17.07 30.45
CA SER A 12 -0.85 -17.92 31.53
C SER A 12 -1.44 -19.33 31.44
N LEU A 13 -0.71 -20.33 31.97
CA LEU A 13 -1.21 -21.71 32.09
C LEU A 13 -2.56 -21.79 32.79
N VAL A 14 -2.75 -21.00 33.86
CA VAL A 14 -3.99 -20.92 34.63
C VAL A 14 -5.13 -20.43 33.75
N LYS A 15 -4.92 -19.37 32.94
CA LYS A 15 -5.94 -18.82 32.03
C LYS A 15 -6.39 -19.83 30.97
N GLN A 16 -5.51 -20.75 30.59
CA GLN A 16 -5.81 -21.85 29.64
C GLN A 16 -6.22 -23.16 30.33
N ASN A 17 -6.50 -23.15 31.63
CA ASN A 17 -6.85 -24.35 32.40
C ASN A 17 -5.84 -25.50 32.22
N TYR A 18 -4.56 -25.18 32.07
CA TYR A 18 -3.50 -26.15 31.80
C TYR A 18 -3.77 -27.02 30.57
N ARG A 19 -4.41 -26.47 29.53
CA ARG A 19 -4.71 -27.17 28.26
C ARG A 19 -4.06 -26.50 27.06
N CYS A 20 -3.56 -27.33 26.16
CA CYS A 20 -3.04 -26.90 24.86
C CYS A 20 -4.11 -26.14 24.07
N ALA A 21 -3.79 -24.94 23.57
CA ALA A 21 -4.73 -24.13 22.80
C ALA A 21 -5.11 -24.77 21.44
N GLY A 22 -4.32 -25.73 20.94
CA GLY A 22 -4.57 -26.40 19.66
C GLY A 22 -5.41 -27.67 19.77
N CYS A 23 -5.13 -28.53 20.76
CA CYS A 23 -5.73 -29.87 20.86
C CYS A 23 -6.41 -30.16 22.21
N SER A 24 -6.41 -29.21 23.16
CA SER A 24 -6.98 -29.35 24.51
C SER A 24 -6.34 -30.42 25.42
N SER A 25 -5.29 -31.11 24.96
CA SER A 25 -4.48 -32.01 25.79
C SER A 25 -3.89 -31.26 26.98
N PRO A 26 -3.75 -31.91 28.16
CA PRO A 26 -3.17 -31.27 29.33
C PRO A 26 -1.69 -30.93 29.10
N ILE A 27 -1.24 -29.79 29.63
CA ILE A 27 0.12 -29.24 29.51
C ILE A 27 0.60 -28.69 30.86
N GLY A 28 1.90 -28.64 31.10
CA GLY A 28 2.49 -28.13 32.34
C GLY A 28 3.21 -29.22 33.15
N LEU A 29 3.26 -29.07 34.46
CA LEU A 29 4.22 -29.77 35.34
C LEU A 29 4.32 -31.29 35.11
N ILE A 30 3.18 -31.97 34.90
CA ILE A 30 3.13 -33.43 34.72
C ILE A 30 3.30 -33.84 33.26
N TYR A 31 2.86 -33.00 32.32
CA TYR A 31 2.67 -33.36 30.90
C TYR A 31 3.73 -32.73 29.98
N GLY A 32 4.77 -32.14 30.56
CA GLY A 32 5.87 -31.48 29.86
C GLY A 32 5.67 -29.97 29.70
N PRO A 33 6.77 -29.25 29.42
CA PRO A 33 6.74 -27.80 29.30
C PRO A 33 5.85 -27.36 28.14
N ALA A 34 5.04 -26.33 28.38
CA ALA A 34 4.25 -25.69 27.34
C ALA A 34 5.12 -24.74 26.51
N ARG A 35 4.79 -24.59 25.22
CA ARG A 35 5.46 -23.69 24.28
C ARG A 35 4.53 -22.54 23.89
N VAL A 36 5.06 -21.32 23.87
CA VAL A 36 4.30 -20.11 23.55
C VAL A 36 4.35 -19.85 22.04
N CYS A 37 3.19 -19.76 21.39
CA CYS A 37 3.12 -19.27 20.03
C CYS A 37 3.23 -17.74 20.01
N ASN A 38 4.25 -17.21 19.32
CA ASN A 38 4.49 -15.76 19.28
C ASN A 38 3.45 -14.96 18.50
N PHE A 39 2.58 -15.63 17.73
CA PHE A 39 1.50 -14.99 16.98
C PHE A 39 0.17 -15.03 17.76
N SER A 40 -0.27 -16.20 18.24
CA SER A 40 -1.55 -16.32 18.93
C SER A 40 -1.49 -15.96 20.42
N GLY A 41 -0.30 -15.96 21.03
CA GLY A 41 -0.10 -15.78 22.47
C GLY A 41 -0.50 -17.01 23.31
N GLY A 42 -0.99 -18.08 22.67
CA GLY A 42 -1.41 -19.29 23.36
C GLY A 42 -0.23 -20.21 23.73
N LEU A 43 -0.44 -21.03 24.75
CA LEU A 43 0.42 -22.13 25.17
C LEU A 43 -0.02 -23.44 24.50
N TYR A 44 0.95 -24.19 23.98
CA TYR A 44 0.75 -25.40 23.18
C TYR A 44 1.60 -26.56 23.69
N CYS A 45 1.14 -27.80 23.47
CA CYS A 45 1.94 -29.00 23.66
C CYS A 45 3.02 -29.15 22.58
N SER A 46 3.94 -30.09 22.78
CA SER A 46 5.04 -30.38 21.85
C SER A 46 4.59 -30.81 20.45
N ASP A 47 3.40 -31.41 20.33
CA ASP A 47 2.86 -31.84 19.04
C ASP A 47 2.26 -30.69 18.24
N CYS A 48 1.61 -29.73 18.90
CA CYS A 48 1.02 -28.57 18.23
C CYS A 48 2.04 -27.45 17.96
N HIS A 49 3.13 -27.43 18.72
CA HIS A 49 4.20 -26.44 18.58
C HIS A 49 5.55 -27.13 18.73
N THR A 50 6.31 -27.24 17.64
CA THR A 50 7.59 -27.99 17.61
C THR A 50 8.82 -27.13 17.92
N ASP A 51 8.65 -25.82 18.03
CA ASP A 51 9.72 -24.81 18.04
C ASP A 51 10.58 -24.76 16.76
N ALA A 52 10.17 -25.47 15.70
CA ALA A 52 10.83 -25.46 14.40
C ALA A 52 10.18 -24.51 13.39
N ASP A 53 8.87 -24.26 13.54
CA ASP A 53 8.12 -23.39 12.63
C ASP A 53 8.30 -21.92 13.01
N GLU A 54 8.80 -21.11 12.08
CA GLU A 54 8.99 -19.67 12.29
C GLU A 54 8.42 -18.83 11.16
N VAL A 55 7.87 -17.65 11.50
CA VAL A 55 7.31 -16.68 10.54
C VAL A 55 7.67 -15.24 10.93
N ILE A 56 7.66 -14.32 9.96
CA ILE A 56 7.68 -12.88 10.24
C ILE A 56 6.25 -12.46 10.56
N ILE A 57 6.02 -11.83 11.72
CA ILE A 57 4.68 -11.45 12.17
C ILE A 57 4.36 -10.02 11.69
N PRO A 58 3.32 -9.79 10.86
CA PRO A 58 3.01 -8.47 10.30
C PRO A 58 2.89 -7.36 11.33
N ALA A 59 2.11 -7.56 12.40
CA ALA A 59 1.96 -6.56 13.45
C ALA A 59 3.30 -6.12 14.06
N ARG A 60 4.31 -7.00 14.15
CA ARG A 60 5.64 -6.63 14.63
C ARG A 60 6.42 -5.79 13.62
N VAL A 61 6.25 -6.06 12.33
CA VAL A 61 6.85 -5.26 11.26
C VAL A 61 6.24 -3.86 11.22
N PHE A 62 4.92 -3.76 11.10
CA PHE A 62 4.26 -2.47 10.92
C PHE A 62 4.33 -1.59 12.19
N LEU A 63 4.19 -2.19 13.38
CA LEU A 63 4.18 -1.42 14.63
C LEU A 63 5.60 -1.19 15.20
N ASN A 64 6.51 -2.15 15.05
CA ASN A 64 7.81 -2.11 15.75
C ASN A 64 9.03 -2.14 14.81
N GLY A 65 8.85 -2.29 13.49
CA GLY A 65 9.96 -2.48 12.55
C GLY A 65 10.71 -3.80 12.76
N ASP A 66 10.11 -4.79 13.44
CA ASP A 66 10.75 -6.06 13.77
C ASP A 66 10.41 -7.14 12.74
N TYR A 67 11.40 -7.43 11.88
CA TYR A 67 11.35 -8.47 10.86
C TYR A 67 11.88 -9.83 11.33
N SER A 68 12.22 -9.96 12.61
CA SER A 68 12.76 -11.23 13.13
C SER A 68 11.73 -12.33 13.00
N LYS A 69 12.17 -13.49 12.52
CA LYS A 69 11.33 -14.68 12.53
C LYS A 69 11.02 -15.08 13.98
N ARG A 70 9.76 -15.44 14.23
CA ARG A 70 9.27 -15.84 15.55
C ARG A 70 8.67 -17.22 15.48
N LYS A 71 8.95 -18.03 16.50
CA LYS A 71 8.41 -19.38 16.63
C LYS A 71 6.90 -19.36 16.78
N VAL A 72 6.22 -20.18 16.01
CA VAL A 72 4.75 -20.28 16.01
C VAL A 72 4.28 -21.72 16.04
N CYS A 73 3.01 -21.92 16.43
CA CYS A 73 2.41 -23.26 16.37
C CYS A 73 2.16 -23.67 14.91
N ARG A 74 2.03 -24.97 14.68
CA ARG A 74 1.84 -25.55 13.33
C ARG A 74 0.62 -24.95 12.60
N ALA A 75 -0.48 -24.73 13.33
CA ALA A 75 -1.69 -24.16 12.77
C ALA A 75 -1.48 -22.73 12.24
N VAL A 76 -0.70 -21.91 12.96
CA VAL A 76 -0.35 -20.55 12.50
C VAL A 76 0.60 -20.62 11.31
N ARG A 77 1.57 -21.54 11.32
CA ARG A 77 2.47 -21.73 10.18
C ARG A 77 1.67 -22.06 8.91
N GLN A 78 0.73 -22.99 8.99
CA GLN A 78 -0.15 -23.34 7.86
C GLN A 78 -0.98 -22.13 7.41
N PHE A 79 -1.61 -21.43 8.34
CA PHE A 79 -2.39 -20.23 8.02
C PHE A 79 -1.55 -19.18 7.26
N PHE A 80 -0.30 -18.94 7.68
CA PHE A 80 0.59 -17.99 6.99
C PHE A 80 0.99 -18.47 5.59
N GLN A 81 1.09 -19.78 5.35
CA GLN A 81 1.34 -20.33 4.03
C GLN A 81 0.12 -20.15 3.12
N ASP A 82 -1.08 -20.32 3.66
CA ASP A 82 -2.33 -20.21 2.89
C ASP A 82 -2.56 -18.78 2.36
N ILE A 83 -2.10 -17.76 3.10
CA ILE A 83 -2.30 -16.34 2.74
C ILE A 83 -1.01 -15.64 2.27
N GLU A 84 0.06 -16.39 1.95
CA GLU A 84 1.39 -15.81 1.79
C GLU A 84 1.46 -14.73 0.70
N VAL A 85 0.73 -14.97 -0.40
CA VAL A 85 0.66 -14.10 -1.58
C VAL A 85 -0.52 -13.15 -1.58
N ASP A 86 -1.42 -13.28 -0.60
CA ASP A 86 -2.64 -12.47 -0.55
C ASP A 86 -2.30 -11.03 -0.16
N PRO A 87 -2.78 -10.02 -0.92
CA PRO A 87 -2.61 -8.61 -0.57
C PRO A 87 -3.56 -8.22 0.57
N ALA A 88 -3.24 -8.66 1.79
CA ALA A 88 -4.11 -8.54 2.96
C ALA A 88 -3.57 -7.60 4.05
N LEU A 89 -2.38 -7.03 3.88
CA LEU A 89 -1.70 -6.22 4.89
C LEU A 89 -1.79 -4.73 4.54
N ASP A 90 -2.82 -4.05 5.02
CA ASP A 90 -3.00 -2.61 4.83
C ASP A 90 -2.22 -1.81 5.89
N ALA A 91 -1.11 -1.19 5.50
CA ALA A 91 -0.17 -0.53 6.40
C ALA A 91 -0.82 0.55 7.28
N ILE A 92 -1.78 1.32 6.73
CA ILE A 92 -2.47 2.39 7.47
C ILE A 92 -3.49 1.86 8.49
N GLN A 93 -3.88 0.58 8.39
CA GLN A 93 -4.69 -0.09 9.41
C GLN A 93 -3.87 -0.52 10.63
N PHE A 94 -2.56 -0.71 10.46
CA PHE A 94 -1.64 -0.97 11.58
C PHE A 94 -1.27 0.34 12.27
N ASP A 95 -0.71 1.29 11.51
CA ASP A 95 -0.35 2.62 12.00
C ASP A 95 -0.49 3.64 10.87
N ARG A 96 -1.34 4.66 11.09
CA ARG A 96 -1.56 5.74 10.12
C ARG A 96 -0.31 6.58 9.86
N ASN A 97 0.64 6.56 10.79
CA ASN A 97 1.88 7.34 10.72
C ASN A 97 3.08 6.51 10.28
N ILE A 98 2.91 5.25 9.83
CA ILE A 98 4.04 4.37 9.49
C ILE A 98 5.08 5.03 8.56
N TYR A 99 4.60 5.77 7.57
CA TYR A 99 5.45 6.45 6.59
C TYR A 99 6.27 7.61 7.18
N SER A 100 5.92 8.13 8.36
CA SER A 100 6.69 9.20 8.99
C SER A 100 7.91 8.69 9.75
N TYR A 101 7.95 7.41 10.14
CA TYR A 101 9.03 6.86 10.96
C TYR A 101 9.73 5.63 10.37
N GLN A 102 9.11 4.88 9.44
CA GLN A 102 9.78 3.80 8.71
C GLN A 102 10.12 4.24 7.28
N ARG A 103 11.41 4.53 7.03
CA ARG A 103 11.88 5.11 5.77
C ARG A 103 11.68 4.19 4.57
N GLU A 104 11.78 2.88 4.79
CA GLU A 104 11.59 1.84 3.77
C GLU A 104 10.16 1.87 3.22
N PHE A 105 9.17 2.03 4.10
CA PHE A 105 7.77 2.18 3.72
C PHE A 105 7.51 3.51 3.02
N ALA A 106 8.13 4.61 3.48
CA ALA A 106 8.00 5.91 2.84
C ALA A 106 8.50 5.89 1.39
N ALA A 107 9.72 5.38 1.16
CA ALA A 107 10.28 5.25 -0.18
C ALA A 107 9.44 4.33 -1.08
N LEU A 108 8.86 3.27 -0.51
CA LEU A 108 7.92 2.41 -1.25
C LEU A 108 6.62 3.12 -1.58
N LEU A 109 6.08 3.95 -0.69
CA LEU A 109 4.88 4.72 -0.97
C LEU A 109 5.09 5.66 -2.16
N ASP A 110 6.24 6.34 -2.21
CA ASP A 110 6.58 7.25 -3.32
C ASP A 110 6.60 6.50 -4.66
N VAL A 111 7.40 5.45 -4.78
CA VAL A 111 7.51 4.71 -6.06
C VAL A 111 6.20 4.02 -6.45
N ARG A 112 5.40 3.55 -5.48
CA ARG A 112 4.08 2.95 -5.76
C ARG A 112 3.07 3.99 -6.22
N THR A 113 3.09 5.20 -5.65
CA THR A 113 2.28 6.34 -6.10
C THR A 113 2.66 6.73 -7.54
N GLN A 114 3.96 6.79 -7.82
CA GLN A 114 4.46 7.03 -9.18
C GLN A 114 3.96 5.96 -10.16
N LEU A 115 4.07 4.68 -9.79
CA LEU A 115 3.59 3.56 -10.61
C LEU A 115 2.08 3.59 -10.82
N GLN A 116 1.29 3.95 -9.80
CA GLN A 116 -0.15 4.10 -9.93
C GLN A 116 -0.49 5.12 -11.02
N HIS A 117 0.11 6.31 -10.96
CA HIS A 117 -0.07 7.35 -11.96
C HIS A 117 0.44 6.94 -13.35
N LEU A 118 1.61 6.29 -13.40
CA LEU A 118 2.23 5.83 -14.64
C LEU A 118 1.41 4.72 -15.34
N SER A 119 0.78 3.84 -14.56
CA SER A 119 -0.03 2.73 -15.08
C SER A 119 -1.18 3.22 -15.98
N ALA A 120 -1.77 4.38 -15.67
CA ALA A 120 -2.85 4.98 -16.45
C ALA A 120 -2.40 5.33 -17.89
N PHE A 121 -1.13 5.68 -18.08
CA PHE A 121 -0.54 5.95 -19.39
C PHE A 121 -0.21 4.64 -20.11
N LEU A 122 0.56 3.76 -19.45
CA LEU A 122 1.07 2.53 -20.06
C LEU A 122 -0.05 1.59 -20.50
N LEU A 123 -1.02 1.34 -19.62
CA LEU A 123 -2.10 0.37 -19.87
C LEU A 123 -3.09 0.84 -20.93
N THR A 124 -3.11 2.13 -21.24
CA THR A 124 -3.97 2.73 -22.27
C THR A 124 -3.19 3.16 -23.52
N CYS A 125 -1.87 2.95 -23.55
CA CYS A 125 -1.03 3.21 -24.70
C CYS A 125 -1.24 2.14 -25.78
N ARG A 126 -1.28 2.56 -27.05
CA ARG A 126 -1.53 1.68 -28.21
C ARG A 126 -0.39 1.73 -29.23
N THR A 127 0.82 2.11 -28.81
CA THR A 127 1.98 2.05 -29.71
C THR A 127 2.35 0.61 -30.03
N PRO A 128 3.00 0.35 -31.19
CA PRO A 128 3.46 -0.99 -31.57
C PRO A 128 4.42 -1.64 -30.57
N GLU A 129 5.14 -0.83 -29.80
CA GLU A 129 6.08 -1.26 -28.74
C GLU A 129 5.38 -2.01 -27.60
N ASN A 130 4.05 -1.90 -27.48
CA ASN A 130 3.23 -2.62 -26.50
C ASN A 130 3.73 -2.50 -25.05
N ALA A 131 4.19 -1.31 -24.65
CA ALA A 131 4.72 -1.05 -23.31
C ALA A 131 3.75 -1.45 -22.17
N GLY A 132 2.44 -1.31 -22.39
CA GLY A 132 1.43 -1.77 -21.44
C GLY A 132 1.39 -3.28 -21.23
N GLU A 133 1.68 -4.07 -22.26
CA GLU A 133 1.72 -5.53 -22.15
C GLU A 133 2.97 -6.00 -21.41
N GLU A 134 4.12 -5.39 -21.71
CA GLU A 134 5.36 -5.65 -20.98
C GLU A 134 5.23 -5.26 -19.50
N PHE A 135 4.57 -4.14 -19.20
CA PHE A 135 4.25 -3.75 -17.83
C PHE A 135 3.37 -4.79 -17.13
N ARG A 136 2.31 -5.28 -17.78
CA ARG A 136 1.44 -6.35 -17.24
C ARG A 136 2.22 -7.63 -16.96
N LYS A 137 3.07 -8.07 -17.90
CA LYS A 137 3.89 -9.28 -17.71
C LYS A 137 4.82 -9.17 -16.50
N ARG A 138 5.46 -8.01 -16.30
CA ARG A 138 6.36 -7.77 -15.16
C ARG A 138 5.63 -7.63 -13.82
N THR A 139 4.33 -7.34 -13.85
CA THR A 139 3.50 -7.11 -12.65
C THR A 139 2.43 -8.18 -12.44
N TYR A 140 2.44 -9.25 -13.23
CA TYR A 140 1.44 -10.30 -13.17
C TYR A 140 1.34 -10.92 -11.77
N GLY A 141 0.13 -10.93 -11.21
CA GLY A 141 -0.15 -11.42 -9.85
C GLY A 141 0.32 -10.47 -8.75
N LYS A 142 0.79 -9.26 -9.08
CA LYS A 142 1.25 -8.21 -8.16
C LYS A 142 0.64 -6.85 -8.48
N GLU A 143 -0.55 -6.84 -9.07
CA GLU A 143 -1.22 -5.62 -9.53
C GLU A 143 -1.55 -4.68 -8.37
N TYR A 144 -1.78 -5.23 -7.18
CA TYR A 144 -1.98 -4.45 -5.94
C TYR A 144 -0.80 -3.51 -5.65
N LEU A 145 0.42 -3.79 -6.14
CA LEU A 145 1.59 -2.92 -5.96
C LEU A 145 1.43 -1.55 -6.59
N TYR A 146 0.67 -1.42 -7.69
CA TYR A 146 0.38 -0.13 -8.33
C TYR A 146 -1.09 0.29 -8.26
N ILE A 147 -2.01 -0.57 -7.80
CA ILE A 147 -3.43 -0.22 -7.61
C ILE A 147 -3.70 0.26 -6.18
N GLN A 148 -3.15 -0.42 -5.17
CA GLN A 148 -3.45 -0.21 -3.75
C GLN A 148 -2.18 0.11 -2.97
N GLN A 149 -1.70 1.35 -3.05
CA GLN A 149 -0.38 1.78 -2.55
C GLN A 149 -0.05 1.46 -1.07
N HIS A 150 -1.07 1.24 -0.22
CA HIS A 150 -0.91 0.93 1.20
C HIS A 150 -0.97 -0.57 1.53
N VAL A 151 -1.35 -1.42 0.55
CA VAL A 151 -1.58 -2.85 0.77
C VAL A 151 -0.36 -3.66 0.39
N TYR A 152 -0.02 -4.65 1.21
CA TYR A 152 1.12 -5.56 1.02
C TYR A 152 0.69 -7.01 1.29
N SER A 153 1.53 -7.96 0.88
CA SER A 153 1.42 -9.40 1.17
C SER A 153 2.51 -9.86 2.14
N LEU A 154 2.43 -11.11 2.63
CA LEU A 154 3.49 -11.66 3.50
C LEU A 154 4.81 -11.84 2.77
N VAL A 155 4.76 -12.22 1.48
CA VAL A 155 5.97 -12.35 0.64
C VAL A 155 6.70 -11.02 0.42
N ASP A 156 6.02 -9.88 0.60
CA ASP A 156 6.65 -8.58 0.47
C ASP A 156 7.57 -8.26 1.65
N LEU A 157 7.23 -8.69 2.87
CA LEU A 157 7.93 -8.24 4.09
C LEU A 157 9.45 -8.50 4.05
N PRO A 158 9.95 -9.69 3.66
CA PRO A 158 11.39 -9.91 3.50
C PRO A 158 12.02 -9.06 2.38
N LEU A 159 11.27 -8.79 1.31
CA LEU A 159 11.73 -7.97 0.18
C LEU A 159 11.80 -6.48 0.54
N ILE A 160 10.92 -6.02 1.43
CA ILE A 160 10.97 -4.68 2.04
C ILE A 160 12.21 -4.58 2.91
N GLN A 161 12.43 -5.55 3.82
CA GLN A 161 13.58 -5.57 4.72
C GLN A 161 14.91 -5.53 3.96
N SER A 162 15.01 -6.28 2.87
CA SER A 162 16.22 -6.33 2.04
C SER A 162 16.35 -5.18 1.03
N GLY A 163 15.34 -4.31 0.92
CA GLY A 163 15.27 -3.23 -0.07
C GLY A 163 15.06 -3.71 -1.52
N GLN A 164 14.94 -5.01 -1.75
CA GLN A 164 14.75 -5.59 -3.08
C GLN A 164 13.44 -5.14 -3.73
N LEU A 165 12.36 -5.04 -2.95
CA LEU A 165 11.06 -4.61 -3.48
C LEU A 165 11.15 -3.19 -4.06
N HIS A 166 11.74 -2.26 -3.31
CA HIS A 166 11.93 -0.88 -3.74
C HIS A 166 12.77 -0.81 -5.02
N GLN A 167 13.87 -1.56 -5.10
CA GLN A 167 14.71 -1.61 -6.30
C GLN A 167 13.96 -2.16 -7.52
N GLN A 168 13.16 -3.21 -7.36
CA GLN A 168 12.35 -3.80 -8.43
C GLN A 168 11.32 -2.79 -8.96
N LEU A 169 10.58 -2.14 -8.06
CA LEU A 169 9.58 -1.14 -8.42
C LEU A 169 10.19 0.10 -9.05
N THR A 170 11.36 0.54 -8.57
CA THR A 170 12.09 1.67 -9.16
C THR A 170 12.50 1.35 -10.60
N LYS A 171 13.03 0.15 -10.87
CA LYS A 171 13.37 -0.27 -12.25
C LYS A 171 12.14 -0.31 -13.16
N LEU A 172 11.01 -0.79 -12.64
CA LEU A 172 9.75 -0.80 -13.37
C LEU A 172 9.25 0.62 -13.68
N PHE A 173 9.36 1.53 -12.71
CA PHE A 173 9.02 2.94 -12.87
C PHE A 173 9.89 3.59 -13.95
N GLN A 174 11.22 3.41 -13.89
CA GLN A 174 12.14 3.99 -14.89
C GLN A 174 11.85 3.48 -16.30
N TYR A 175 11.55 2.19 -16.45
CA TYR A 175 11.12 1.62 -17.73
C TYR A 175 9.89 2.34 -18.30
N GLY A 176 8.84 2.50 -17.49
CA GLY A 176 7.61 3.13 -17.97
C GLY A 176 7.75 4.64 -18.17
N LYS A 177 8.52 5.32 -17.31
CA LYS A 177 8.82 6.75 -17.44
C LYS A 177 9.53 7.04 -18.76
N LEU A 178 10.55 6.23 -19.11
CA LEU A 178 11.25 6.35 -20.39
C LEU A 178 10.29 6.25 -21.58
N HIS A 179 9.36 5.29 -21.54
CA HIS A 179 8.35 5.16 -22.58
C HIS A 179 7.42 6.38 -22.63
N VAL A 180 6.83 6.79 -21.50
CA VAL A 180 5.85 7.89 -21.48
C VAL A 180 6.46 9.21 -21.96
N SER A 181 7.70 9.52 -21.56
CA SER A 181 8.40 10.73 -22.00
C SER A 181 8.77 10.72 -23.48
N GLY A 182 9.02 9.54 -24.07
CA GLY A 182 9.36 9.39 -25.50
C GLY A 182 8.16 9.15 -26.42
N CYS A 183 7.00 8.81 -25.87
CA CYS A 183 5.84 8.38 -26.63
C CYS A 183 4.87 9.54 -26.91
N GLY A 184 4.67 9.88 -28.18
CA GLY A 184 3.73 10.93 -28.59
C GLY A 184 2.28 10.66 -28.15
N LEU A 185 1.82 9.40 -28.15
CA LEU A 185 0.47 9.05 -27.68
C LEU A 185 0.30 9.24 -26.17
N CYS A 186 1.35 9.00 -25.39
CA CYS A 186 1.32 9.22 -23.94
C CYS A 186 1.45 10.70 -23.61
N SER A 187 2.30 11.44 -24.33
CA SER A 187 2.48 12.89 -24.15
C SER A 187 1.19 13.67 -24.38
N MET A 188 0.37 13.28 -25.37
CA MET A 188 -0.96 13.89 -25.58
C MET A 188 -1.94 13.70 -24.41
N LYS A 189 -1.70 12.72 -23.53
CA LYS A 189 -2.50 12.49 -22.31
C LYS A 189 -1.89 13.17 -21.09
N GLY A 190 -0.72 13.81 -21.25
CA GLY A 190 -0.09 14.59 -20.21
C GLY A 190 -0.89 15.86 -19.89
N PHE A 191 -0.40 16.62 -18.93
CA PHE A 191 -1.10 17.81 -18.42
C PHE A 191 -0.33 19.07 -18.79
N LEU A 192 -1.05 20.18 -18.91
CA LEU A 192 -0.47 21.52 -18.97
C LEU A 192 -0.77 22.22 -17.65
N CYS A 193 0.23 22.94 -17.12
CA CYS A 193 0.04 23.71 -15.89
C CYS A 193 -0.80 24.96 -16.18
N GLU A 194 -2.07 24.93 -15.78
CA GLU A 194 -3.01 26.04 -16.01
C GLU A 194 -2.66 27.32 -15.23
N ALA A 195 -1.77 27.24 -14.24
CA ALA A 195 -1.35 28.37 -13.41
C ALA A 195 -0.26 29.22 -14.07
N CYS A 196 0.74 28.59 -14.71
CA CYS A 196 1.82 29.32 -15.39
C CYS A 196 1.64 29.43 -16.91
N ARG A 197 0.66 28.71 -17.49
CA ARG A 197 0.38 28.68 -18.94
C ARG A 197 1.62 28.33 -19.79
N SER A 198 2.55 27.56 -19.22
CA SER A 198 3.63 26.96 -19.99
C SER A 198 3.06 25.83 -20.85
N ASP A 199 3.53 25.74 -22.10
CA ASP A 199 3.19 24.64 -23.02
C ASP A 199 4.00 23.36 -22.74
N ALA A 200 4.85 23.37 -21.70
CA ALA A 200 5.55 22.18 -21.26
C ALA A 200 4.57 21.16 -20.66
N VAL A 201 4.58 19.95 -21.22
CA VAL A 201 3.79 18.82 -20.72
C VAL A 201 4.39 18.34 -19.40
N ILE A 202 3.54 18.21 -18.38
CA ILE A 202 3.88 17.67 -17.07
C ILE A 202 3.10 16.39 -16.79
N PHE A 203 3.66 15.55 -15.93
CA PHE A 203 3.09 14.25 -15.62
C PHE A 203 2.85 14.09 -14.12
N PRO A 204 1.73 13.45 -13.71
CA PRO A 204 1.40 13.27 -12.30
C PRO A 204 2.34 12.32 -11.55
N PHE A 205 3.17 11.54 -12.26
CA PHE A 205 4.16 10.65 -11.63
C PHE A 205 5.49 11.35 -11.31
N ASP A 206 5.68 12.62 -11.70
CA ASP A 206 6.86 13.40 -11.31
C ASP A 206 6.58 14.14 -9.99
N LEU A 207 6.51 13.36 -8.90
CA LEU A 207 6.04 13.83 -7.58
C LEU A 207 6.86 15.00 -6.99
N ASP A 208 8.14 15.11 -7.35
CA ASP A 208 9.02 16.16 -6.84
C ASP A 208 8.73 17.54 -7.46
N SER A 209 8.29 17.57 -8.71
CA SER A 209 8.10 18.80 -9.48
C SER A 209 6.64 19.13 -9.77
N THR A 210 5.74 18.20 -9.50
CA THR A 210 4.31 18.35 -9.79
C THR A 210 3.41 18.08 -8.59
N PHE A 211 2.27 18.76 -8.59
CA PHE A 211 1.19 18.56 -7.64
C PHE A 211 -0.07 18.15 -8.39
N ARG A 212 -0.66 17.00 -8.02
CA ARG A 212 -1.97 16.56 -8.50
C ARG A 212 -3.05 16.92 -7.49
N CYS A 213 -4.02 17.71 -7.91
CA CYS A 213 -5.16 18.06 -7.07
C CYS A 213 -5.99 16.81 -6.72
N PRO A 214 -6.24 16.51 -5.43
CA PRO A 214 -6.99 15.33 -5.03
C PRO A 214 -8.50 15.42 -5.36
N ILE A 215 -9.02 16.63 -5.60
CA ILE A 215 -10.44 16.86 -5.88
C ILE A 215 -10.74 16.74 -7.38
N CYS A 216 -10.04 17.52 -8.22
CA CYS A 216 -10.32 17.59 -9.65
C CYS A 216 -9.35 16.79 -10.53
N GLY A 217 -8.26 16.26 -9.95
CA GLY A 217 -7.24 15.51 -10.68
C GLY A 217 -6.35 16.34 -11.61
N ALA A 218 -6.51 17.67 -11.68
CA ALA A 218 -5.62 18.53 -12.44
C ALA A 218 -4.19 18.53 -11.86
N VAL A 219 -3.21 18.62 -12.74
CA VAL A 219 -1.78 18.59 -12.39
C VAL A 219 -1.18 19.97 -12.64
N PHE A 220 -0.39 20.43 -11.69
CA PHE A 220 0.32 21.71 -11.71
C PHE A 220 1.78 21.49 -11.38
N HIS A 221 2.67 22.43 -11.71
CA HIS A 221 3.98 22.46 -11.08
C HIS A 221 3.83 22.71 -9.57
N SER A 222 4.64 22.06 -8.74
CA SER A 222 4.59 22.22 -7.27
C SER A 222 4.73 23.68 -6.86
N GLU A 223 5.72 24.39 -7.42
CA GLU A 223 5.93 25.82 -7.18
C GLU A 223 4.76 26.70 -7.61
N CYS A 224 4.06 26.33 -8.68
CA CYS A 224 2.88 27.05 -9.12
C CYS A 224 1.74 26.84 -8.12
N MET A 225 1.49 25.60 -7.71
CA MET A 225 0.43 25.31 -6.77
C MET A 225 0.65 25.99 -5.42
N ASP A 226 1.90 26.10 -4.94
CA ASP A 226 2.20 26.81 -3.69
C ASP A 226 1.79 28.27 -3.71
N ARG A 227 1.84 28.93 -4.87
CA ARG A 227 1.40 30.33 -5.06
C ARG A 227 -0.11 30.46 -5.23
N PHE A 228 -0.77 29.43 -5.76
CA PHE A 228 -2.17 29.47 -6.18
C PHE A 228 -3.05 28.54 -5.33
N LYS A 229 -2.90 28.55 -3.99
CA LYS A 229 -3.82 27.81 -3.08
C LYS A 229 -5.05 28.68 -2.74
N PRO A 230 -6.27 28.12 -2.80
CA PRO A 230 -6.64 26.73 -3.15
C PRO A 230 -6.69 26.47 -4.67
N CYS A 231 -6.82 25.21 -5.10
CA CYS A 231 -6.74 24.81 -6.52
C CYS A 231 -7.60 25.70 -7.45
N PRO A 232 -7.00 26.40 -8.45
CA PRO A 232 -7.71 27.39 -9.26
C PRO A 232 -8.80 26.77 -10.13
N ARG A 233 -8.62 25.50 -10.56
CA ARG A 233 -9.65 24.78 -11.31
C ARG A 233 -10.86 24.45 -10.43
N CYS A 234 -10.63 24.05 -9.18
CA CYS A 234 -11.71 23.77 -8.23
C CYS A 234 -12.46 25.04 -7.86
N GLU A 235 -11.77 26.17 -7.71
CA GLU A 235 -12.43 27.47 -7.49
C GLU A 235 -13.35 27.83 -8.66
N ARG A 236 -12.88 27.71 -9.90
CA ARG A 236 -13.72 27.97 -11.08
C ARG A 236 -14.94 27.06 -11.15
N TRP A 237 -14.84 25.80 -10.72
CA TRP A 237 -15.99 24.89 -10.64
C TRP A 237 -17.01 25.38 -9.61
N LYS A 238 -16.56 25.70 -8.39
CA LYS A 238 -17.44 26.22 -7.33
C LYS A 238 -18.15 27.52 -7.74
N SER A 239 -17.45 28.43 -8.41
CA SER A 239 -18.06 29.68 -8.88
C SER A 239 -19.11 29.43 -9.97
N ARG A 240 -18.89 28.45 -10.86
CA ARG A 240 -19.89 28.07 -11.87
C ARG A 240 -21.12 27.43 -11.25
N GLU A 241 -20.94 26.58 -10.23
CA GLU A 241 -22.05 25.97 -9.49
C GLU A 241 -22.88 27.04 -8.76
N LYS A 242 -22.24 27.98 -8.05
CA LYS A 242 -22.94 29.08 -7.39
C LYS A 242 -23.78 29.91 -8.38
N ASN A 243 -23.18 30.29 -9.50
CA ASN A 243 -23.89 31.08 -10.51
C ASN A 243 -25.09 30.32 -11.12
N GLN A 244 -25.01 29.00 -11.25
CA GLN A 244 -26.15 28.19 -11.72
C GLN A 244 -27.28 28.10 -10.69
N VAL A 245 -26.95 27.97 -9.41
CA VAL A 245 -27.93 27.95 -8.33
C VAL A 245 -28.63 29.30 -8.21
N GLU A 246 -27.87 30.40 -8.22
CA GLU A 246 -28.42 31.77 -8.17
C GLU A 246 -29.34 32.07 -9.37
N GLN A 247 -29.01 31.56 -10.56
CA GLN A 247 -29.86 31.70 -11.75
C GLN A 247 -31.16 30.89 -11.67
N THR A 248 -31.12 29.72 -11.02
CA THR A 248 -32.29 28.83 -10.88
C THR A 248 -33.24 29.36 -9.79
N GLU A 249 -32.70 29.87 -8.68
CA GLU A 249 -33.48 30.51 -7.61
C GLU A 249 -34.14 31.82 -8.08
N GLN A 250 -33.49 32.58 -8.96
CA GLN A 250 -34.11 33.76 -9.58
C GLN A 250 -35.24 33.38 -10.54
N SER A 251 -35.10 32.31 -11.33
CA SER A 251 -36.19 31.86 -12.21
C SER A 251 -37.39 31.28 -11.46
N ASP A 252 -37.17 30.65 -10.30
CA ASP A 252 -38.25 30.08 -9.47
C ASP A 252 -39.00 31.15 -8.64
N GLN A 253 -38.43 32.35 -8.47
CA GLN A 253 -39.08 33.49 -7.81
C GLN A 253 -39.91 34.36 -8.78
N GLU A 254 -39.76 34.15 -10.09
CA GLU A 254 -40.50 34.89 -11.14
C GLU A 254 -41.75 34.13 -11.66
N ILE A 255 -42.08 32.98 -11.07
CA ILE A 255 -43.29 32.17 -11.35
C ILE A 255 -44.27 32.28 -10.18
#